data_AF-A0A0C9UZ39-F1
#
_entry.id   AF-A0A0C9UZ39-F1
#
_cell.length_a   1.000
_cell.length_b   1.000
_cell.length_c   1.000
_cell.angle_alpha   90.00
_cell.angle_beta   90.00
_cell.angle_gamma   90.00
#
_symmetry.space_group_name_H-M   'P 1'
#
loop_
_entity.id
_entity.type
_entity.pdbx_description
1 polymer ?
#
loop_
_entity_poly.entity_id
_entity_poly.type
_entity_poly.pdbx_seq_one_letter_code
_entity_poly.pdbx_strand_id
1 'polypeptide(L)'
;IVISYDIACKYHVHFRERIAHKTWPLLTPAELKKLDDSELVWLVPNFHLASHIDGCADKFSFNWTKDVGRTCGEIVESNSASLNLLATSTREMGWGHCKDTLNDAMLFHNWRKAI
;
A
#
# COMPACT_ATOMS: atom_id res chain seq x y z
N ILE A 1 1.91 1.76 -14.48
CA ILE A 1 1.25 1.21 -13.26
C ILE A 1 2.13 1.57 -12.08
N VAL A 2 1.55 2.09 -11.00
CA VAL A 2 2.31 2.47 -9.80
C VAL A 2 2.03 1.46 -8.71
N ILE A 3 3.08 0.92 -8.10
CA ILE A 3 3.02 -0.06 -7.03
C ILE A 3 3.70 0.55 -5.80
N SER A 4 2.94 0.68 -4.72
CA SER A 4 3.42 1.17 -3.42
C SER A 4 3.51 0.00 -2.45
N TYR A 5 4.68 -0.18 -1.83
CA TYR A 5 4.87 -1.18 -0.78
C TYR A 5 6.05 -0.79 0.11
N ASP A 6 5.98 -1.07 1.41
CA ASP A 6 6.95 -0.62 2.42
C ASP A 6 8.37 -0.99 2.04
N ILE A 7 8.57 -2.19 1.51
CA ILE A 7 9.88 -2.69 1.08
C ILE A 7 10.00 -2.79 -0.44
N ALA A 8 9.26 -1.97 -1.19
CA ALA A 8 9.30 -1.98 -2.66
C ALA A 8 10.73 -1.87 -3.20
N CYS A 9 11.60 -1.08 -2.56
CA CYS A 9 13.00 -0.92 -2.95
C CYS A 9 13.82 -2.23 -2.95
N LYS A 10 13.45 -3.22 -2.13
CA LYS A 10 14.05 -4.56 -2.14
C LYS A 10 13.21 -5.55 -2.93
N TYR A 11 11.89 -5.42 -2.83
CA TYR A 11 10.96 -6.36 -3.41
C TYR A 11 10.97 -6.32 -4.95
N HIS A 12 11.08 -5.13 -5.55
CA HIS A 12 11.03 -4.98 -7.00
C HIS A 12 12.19 -5.68 -7.73
N VAL A 13 13.37 -5.79 -7.10
CA VAL A 13 14.60 -6.34 -7.71
C VAL A 13 14.38 -7.74 -8.29
N HIS A 14 13.67 -8.60 -7.55
CA HIS A 14 13.38 -9.97 -7.97
C HIS A 14 11.88 -10.19 -8.24
N PHE A 15 11.12 -9.12 -8.50
CA PHE A 15 9.68 -9.21 -8.69
C PHE A 15 9.30 -10.15 -9.84
N ARG A 16 9.97 -9.98 -11.00
CA ARG A 16 9.69 -10.76 -12.21
C ARG A 16 9.94 -12.26 -12.02
N GLU A 17 10.97 -12.61 -11.27
CA GLU A 17 11.34 -14.00 -10.96
C GLU A 17 10.34 -14.62 -9.98
N ARG A 18 9.87 -13.84 -9.00
CA ARG A 18 8.85 -14.28 -8.05
C ARG A 18 7.53 -14.60 -8.73
N ILE A 19 7.03 -13.72 -9.59
CA ILE A 19 5.73 -13.91 -10.26
C ILE A 19 5.77 -15.00 -11.33
N ALA A 20 6.94 -15.25 -11.94
CA ALA A 20 7.14 -16.27 -12.96
C ALA A 20 7.80 -17.55 -12.41
N HIS A 21 7.66 -17.80 -11.10
CA HIS A 21 8.28 -18.95 -10.47
C HIS A 21 7.83 -20.26 -11.13
N LYS A 22 8.78 -21.14 -11.47
CA LYS A 22 8.52 -22.35 -12.28
C LYS A 22 7.55 -23.32 -11.62
N THR A 23 7.60 -23.42 -10.29
CA THR A 23 6.79 -24.38 -9.52
C THR A 23 5.44 -23.81 -9.08
N TRP A 24 5.34 -22.48 -8.97
CA TRP A 24 4.12 -21.78 -8.51
C TRP A 24 4.00 -20.43 -9.23
N PRO A 25 3.70 -20.45 -10.54
CA PRO A 25 3.55 -19.21 -11.29
C PRO A 25 2.31 -18.46 -10.77
N LEU A 26 2.49 -17.19 -10.42
CA LEU A 26 1.39 -16.32 -10.01
C LEU A 26 0.61 -15.76 -11.19
N LEU A 27 1.21 -15.79 -12.38
CA LEU A 27 0.64 -15.31 -13.63
C LEU A 27 0.83 -16.34 -14.74
N THR A 28 -0.15 -16.40 -15.64
CA THR A 28 -0.04 -17.15 -16.89
C THR A 28 0.99 -16.52 -17.84
N PRO A 29 1.51 -17.25 -18.84
CA PRO A 29 2.43 -16.68 -19.83
C PRO A 29 1.87 -15.48 -20.59
N ALA A 30 0.56 -15.45 -20.86
CA ALA A 30 -0.11 -14.33 -21.53
C ALA A 30 -0.15 -13.08 -20.64
N GLU A 31 -0.45 -13.25 -19.35
CA GLU A 31 -0.45 -12.16 -18.37
C GLU A 31 0.96 -11.62 -18.10
N LEU A 32 1.97 -12.50 -18.04
CA LEU A 32 3.37 -12.08 -17.94
C LEU A 32 3.78 -11.21 -19.12
N LYS A 33 3.42 -11.59 -20.34
CA LYS A 33 3.71 -10.78 -21.53
C LYS A 33 3.06 -9.40 -21.45
N LYS A 34 1.78 -9.34 -21.06
CA LYS A 34 1.06 -8.07 -20.88
C LYS A 34 1.71 -7.19 -19.80
N LEU A 35 2.22 -7.79 -18.74
CA LEU A 35 2.93 -7.08 -17.68
C LEU A 35 4.30 -6.57 -18.15
N ASP A 36 5.03 -7.36 -18.93
CA ASP A 36 6.31 -6.96 -19.53
C ASP A 36 6.13 -5.78 -20.51
N ASP A 37 4.97 -5.68 -21.16
CA ASP A 37 4.58 -4.54 -22.01
C ASP A 37 4.13 -3.29 -21.20
N SER A 38 4.02 -3.41 -19.86
CA SER A 38 3.58 -2.33 -18.98
C SER A 38 4.72 -1.69 -18.20
N GLU A 39 4.75 -0.37 -18.13
CA GLU A 39 5.70 0.33 -17.24
C GLU A 39 5.26 0.18 -15.77
N LEU A 40 6.15 -0.37 -14.93
CA LEU A 40 5.94 -0.49 -13.49
C LEU A 40 6.81 0.50 -12.74
N VAL A 41 6.18 1.39 -11.97
CA VAL A 41 6.85 2.33 -11.09
C VAL A 41 6.69 1.84 -9.66
N TRP A 42 7.81 1.72 -8.95
CA TRP A 42 7.86 1.21 -7.58
C TRP A 42 8.11 2.36 -6.63
N LEU A 43 7.26 2.48 -5.61
CA LEU A 43 7.35 3.53 -4.59
C LEU A 43 7.26 2.93 -3.20
N VAL A 44 7.82 3.65 -2.24
CA VAL A 44 7.74 3.32 -0.82
C VAL A 44 6.93 4.44 -0.15
N PRO A 45 5.94 4.12 0.71
CA PRO A 45 5.24 5.12 1.49
C PRO A 45 6.21 6.05 2.22
N ASN A 46 5.93 7.35 2.19
CA ASN A 46 6.88 8.37 2.65
C ASN A 46 7.28 8.21 4.13
N PHE A 47 6.42 7.63 4.97
CA PHE A 47 6.73 7.38 6.38
C PHE A 47 7.80 6.30 6.53
N HIS A 48 7.66 5.17 5.82
CA HIS A 48 8.64 4.08 5.81
C HIS A 48 9.96 4.48 5.15
N LEU A 49 9.90 5.37 4.15
CA LEU A 49 11.04 5.78 3.35
C LEU A 49 12.20 6.37 4.18
N ALA A 50 11.90 7.02 5.32
CA ALA A 50 12.91 7.55 6.24
C ALA A 50 13.77 6.47 6.91
N SER A 51 13.28 5.23 6.99
CA SER A 51 13.99 4.10 7.61
C SER A 51 14.86 3.32 6.61
N HIS A 52 14.90 3.75 5.35
CA HIS A 52 15.63 3.09 4.27
C HIS A 52 17.05 3.66 4.11
N ILE A 53 17.89 2.95 3.36
CA ILE A 53 19.25 3.42 3.05
C ILE A 53 19.23 4.70 2.21
N ASP A 54 20.32 5.45 2.30
CA ASP A 54 20.53 6.66 1.49
C ASP A 54 20.32 6.40 -0.01
N GLY A 55 19.67 7.35 -0.67
CA GLY A 55 19.27 7.26 -2.07
C GLY A 55 17.95 6.51 -2.33
N CYS A 56 17.37 5.81 -1.34
CA CYS A 56 15.98 5.33 -1.48
C CYS A 56 15.01 6.51 -1.55
N ALA A 57 15.25 7.55 -0.73
CA ALA A 57 14.41 8.74 -0.67
C ALA A 57 14.25 9.43 -2.03
N ASP A 58 15.28 9.44 -2.86
CA ASP A 58 15.23 10.08 -4.18
C ASP A 58 14.56 9.18 -5.23
N LYS A 59 14.77 7.86 -5.14
CA LYS A 59 14.35 6.89 -6.16
C LYS A 59 12.93 6.37 -6.00
N PHE A 60 12.45 6.24 -4.76
CA PHE A 60 11.17 5.59 -4.44
C PHE A 60 10.14 6.55 -3.83
N SER A 61 10.40 7.86 -3.84
CA SER A 61 9.46 8.83 -3.27
C SER A 61 8.35 9.22 -4.23
N PHE A 62 7.14 9.31 -3.68
CA PHE A 62 6.00 9.93 -4.33
C PHE A 62 6.25 11.40 -4.72
N ASN A 63 7.05 12.13 -3.95
CA ASN A 63 7.29 13.56 -4.20
C ASN A 63 8.09 13.82 -5.47
N TRP A 64 8.89 12.84 -5.91
CA TRP A 64 9.74 12.92 -7.09
C TRP A 64 9.18 12.16 -8.29
N THR A 65 8.00 11.56 -8.15
CA THR A 65 7.35 10.76 -9.18
C THR A 65 6.24 11.55 -9.85
N LYS A 66 6.19 11.52 -11.19
CA LYS A 66 5.14 12.19 -11.96
C LYS A 66 3.86 11.35 -11.96
N ASP A 67 2.72 12.01 -12.16
CA ASP A 67 1.43 11.37 -12.42
C ASP A 67 0.89 10.46 -11.30
N VAL A 68 1.37 10.65 -10.05
CA VAL A 68 0.88 9.91 -8.85
C VAL A 68 -0.01 10.75 -7.93
N GLY A 69 -0.26 12.01 -8.30
CA GLY A 69 -0.92 12.98 -7.44
C GLY A 69 -0.09 13.31 -6.19
N ARG A 70 -0.59 14.24 -5.36
CA ARG A 70 0.07 14.58 -4.10
C ARG A 70 -0.40 13.64 -3.00
N THR A 71 0.34 12.55 -2.78
CA THR A 71 0.05 11.54 -1.76
C THR A 71 1.32 11.09 -1.05
N CYS A 72 1.18 10.56 0.17
CA CYS A 72 2.29 9.95 0.91
C CYS A 72 2.32 8.43 0.82
N GLY A 73 1.31 7.78 0.21
CA GLY A 73 1.19 6.32 0.14
C GLY A 73 0.90 5.62 1.49
N GLU A 74 1.01 6.32 2.61
CA GLU A 74 0.95 5.78 3.98
C GLU A 74 -0.47 5.74 4.57
N ILE A 75 -1.40 6.49 3.98
CA ILE A 75 -2.72 6.76 4.60
C ILE A 75 -3.50 5.47 4.89
N VAL A 76 -3.29 4.43 4.09
CA VAL A 76 -3.93 3.11 4.32
C VAL A 76 -3.50 2.50 5.66
N GLU A 77 -2.28 2.73 6.11
CA GLU A 77 -1.71 2.17 7.34
C GLU A 77 -1.88 3.10 8.54
N SER A 78 -1.70 4.42 8.34
CA SER A 78 -1.84 5.42 9.41
C SER A 78 -3.22 5.45 10.07
N ASN A 79 -4.28 5.06 9.34
CA ASN A 79 -5.63 4.93 9.92
C ASN A 79 -5.68 3.91 11.08
N SER A 80 -4.78 2.90 11.09
CA SER A 80 -4.77 1.82 12.07
C SER A 80 -4.61 2.32 13.50
N ALA A 81 -3.80 3.36 13.71
CA ALA A 81 -3.64 3.96 15.04
C ALA A 81 -4.97 4.48 15.61
N SER A 82 -5.80 5.09 14.75
CA SER A 82 -7.12 5.57 15.16
C SER A 82 -8.13 4.44 15.40
N LEU A 83 -8.06 3.37 14.59
CA LEU A 83 -8.93 2.20 14.75
C LEU A 83 -8.59 1.38 15.99
N ASN A 84 -7.33 1.35 16.41
CA ASN A 84 -6.90 0.68 17.64
C ASN A 84 -7.60 1.24 18.88
N LEU A 85 -7.99 2.52 18.88
CA LEU A 85 -8.76 3.12 19.98
C LEU A 85 -10.17 2.51 20.11
N LEU A 86 -10.71 1.94 19.03
CA LEU A 86 -12.01 1.29 19.02
C LEU A 86 -11.96 -0.17 19.44
N ALA A 87 -10.77 -0.78 19.49
CA ALA A 87 -10.59 -2.20 19.74
C ALA A 87 -11.27 -2.66 21.04
N THR A 88 -11.17 -1.87 22.11
CA THR A 88 -11.83 -2.20 23.39
C THR A 88 -13.34 -1.96 23.34
N SER A 89 -13.80 -0.93 22.64
CA SER A 89 -15.23 -0.63 22.55
C SER A 89 -16.00 -1.59 21.64
N THR A 90 -15.36 -2.17 20.62
CA THR A 90 -16.00 -3.10 19.68
C THR A 90 -15.88 -4.56 20.09
N ARG A 91 -15.11 -4.87 21.15
CA ARG A 91 -14.79 -6.25 21.56
C ARG A 91 -16.01 -7.09 21.90
N GLU A 92 -16.97 -6.51 22.60
CA GLU A 92 -18.18 -7.22 23.06
C GLU A 92 -19.36 -7.07 22.07
N MET A 93 -19.16 -6.36 20.96
CA MET A 93 -20.21 -6.17 19.95
C MET A 93 -20.42 -7.44 19.14
N GLY A 94 -21.68 -7.72 18.78
CA GLY A 94 -21.99 -8.73 17.78
C GLY A 94 -21.34 -8.40 16.43
N TRP A 95 -21.10 -9.43 15.60
CA TRP A 95 -20.34 -9.29 14.35
C TRP A 95 -20.84 -8.16 13.43
N GLY A 96 -22.15 -8.03 13.25
CA GLY A 96 -22.75 -6.96 12.45
C GLY A 96 -22.47 -5.57 13.03
N HIS A 97 -22.77 -5.38 14.32
CA HIS A 97 -22.53 -4.10 15.01
C HIS A 97 -21.06 -3.70 15.06
N CYS A 98 -20.15 -4.67 15.27
CA CYS A 98 -18.72 -4.43 15.22
C CYS A 98 -18.29 -3.92 13.84
N LYS A 99 -18.72 -4.60 12.77
CA LYS A 99 -18.44 -4.20 11.39
C LYS A 99 -18.97 -2.81 11.07
N ASP A 100 -20.21 -2.51 11.43
CA ASP A 100 -20.83 -1.22 11.15
C ASP A 100 -20.11 -0.08 11.90
N THR A 101 -19.75 -0.30 13.17
CA THR A 101 -19.01 0.67 13.99
C THR A 101 -17.62 0.97 13.41
N LEU A 102 -16.89 -0.07 12.99
CA LEU A 102 -15.56 0.11 12.37
C LEU A 102 -15.68 0.84 11.02
N ASN A 103 -16.68 0.50 10.21
CA ASN A 103 -16.93 1.19 8.94
C ASN A 103 -17.27 2.68 9.15
N ASP A 104 -18.13 3.00 10.11
CA ASP A 104 -18.48 4.39 10.43
C ASP A 104 -17.25 5.20 10.84
N ALA A 105 -16.39 4.64 11.69
CA ALA A 105 -15.13 5.28 12.06
C ALA A 105 -14.18 5.50 10.88
N MET A 106 -14.05 4.51 9.98
CA MET A 106 -13.25 4.64 8.76
C MET A 106 -13.80 5.72 7.83
N LEU A 107 -15.13 5.79 7.67
CA LEU A 107 -15.81 6.81 6.88
C LEU A 107 -15.63 8.21 7.48
N PHE A 108 -15.77 8.36 8.80
CA PHE A 108 -15.48 9.60 9.50
C PHE A 108 -14.03 10.05 9.29
N HIS A 109 -13.09 9.12 9.35
CA HIS A 109 -11.69 9.42 9.10
C HIS A 109 -11.42 9.84 7.63
N ASN A 110 -12.18 9.31 6.67
CA ASN A 110 -12.14 9.77 5.28
C ASN A 110 -12.79 11.15 5.10
N TRP A 111 -13.94 11.40 5.74
CA TRP A 111 -14.60 12.71 5.73
C TRP A 111 -13.66 13.81 6.21
N ARG A 112 -12.95 13.57 7.32
CA ARG A 112 -11.98 14.54 7.88
C ARG A 112 -10.83 14.92 6.95
N LYS A 113 -10.62 14.18 5.86
CA LYS A 113 -9.59 14.49 4.83
C LYS A 113 -10.14 15.35 3.70
N ALA A 114 -11.47 15.45 3.57
CA ALA A 114 -12.15 16.22 2.53
C ALA A 114 -12.51 17.66 2.97
N ILE A 115 -12.40 17.95 4.25
CA ILE A 115 -12.54 19.28 4.89
C ILE A 115 -11.17 19.82 5.29
#